data_AF-A0A5M6DIS5-F1
#
_entry.id   AF-A0A5M6DIS5-F1
#
_cell.length_a   1.000
_cell.length_b   1.000
_cell.length_c   1.000
_cell.angle_alpha   90.00
_cell.angle_beta   90.00
_cell.angle_gamma   90.00
#
_symmetry.space_group_name_H-M   'P 1'
#
loop_
_entity.id
_entity.type
_entity.pdbx_description
1 polymer ?
#
loop_
_entity_poly.entity_id
_entity_poly.type
_entity_poly.pdbx_seq_one_letter_code
_entity_poly.pdbx_strand_id
1 'polypeptide(L)'
;MKSSVAIILLFVMLMQILSRVFIVFDYQLNKDFIATYLCINKSKPELHCEGHCYLQKNLKKAAEPESKSTQPTLKIDFPLFLQPGFTCNFTSITPGKSFFADYAVGQTAGYLSVIFHPPLLQLS
;
A
#
# COMPACT_ATOMS: atom_id res chain seq x y z
N MET A 1 3.21 18.28 32.89
CA MET A 1 2.68 16.92 32.62
C MET A 1 2.19 16.76 31.18
N LYS A 2 1.25 17.59 30.70
CA LYS A 2 0.68 17.50 29.33
C LYS A 2 1.75 17.56 28.21
N SER A 3 2.68 18.53 28.27
CA SER A 3 3.76 18.66 27.27
C SER A 3 4.78 17.54 27.32
N SER A 4 5.08 16.99 28.51
CA SER A 4 6.02 15.88 28.66
C SER A 4 5.50 14.62 27.96
N VAL A 5 4.19 14.36 28.07
CA VAL A 5 3.54 13.24 27.37
C VAL A 5 3.58 13.42 25.85
N ALA A 6 3.35 14.65 25.36
CA ALA A 6 3.45 14.94 23.93
C ALA A 6 4.89 14.74 23.39
N ILE A 7 5.91 15.17 24.13
CA ILE A 7 7.33 14.97 23.76
C ILE A 7 7.67 13.47 23.72
N ILE A 8 7.22 12.71 24.71
CA ILE A 8 7.44 11.25 24.75
C ILE A 8 6.77 10.57 23.55
N LEU A 9 5.51 10.92 23.25
CA LEU A 9 4.78 10.39 22.09
C LEU A 9 5.50 10.71 20.78
N LEU A 10 5.97 11.94 20.61
CA LEU A 10 6.74 12.34 19.42
C LEU A 10 8.01 11.49 19.29
N PHE A 11 8.74 11.30 20.38
CA PHE A 11 9.97 10.51 20.38
C PHE A 11 9.72 9.03 20.00
N VAL A 12 8.65 8.43 20.52
CA VAL A 12 8.26 7.06 20.17
C VAL A 12 7.94 6.93 18.68
N MET A 13 7.21 7.89 18.10
CA MET A 13 6.93 7.88 16.65
C MET A 13 8.21 8.04 15.82
N LEU A 14 9.15 8.88 16.24
CA LEU A 14 10.44 9.05 15.56
C LEU A 14 11.28 7.77 15.63
N MET A 15 11.27 7.07 16.77
CA MET A 15 11.99 5.80 16.93
C MET A 15 11.51 4.72 15.95
N GLN A 16 10.22 4.69 15.63
CA GLN A 16 9.69 3.77 14.62
C GLN A 16 10.35 3.97 13.24
N ILE A 17 10.61 5.24 12.87
CA ILE A 17 11.25 5.62 11.60
C ILE A 17 12.75 5.29 11.62
N LEU A 18 13.41 5.45 12.77
CA LEU A 18 14.84 5.23 12.94
C LEU A 18 15.25 3.74 12.86
N SER A 19 14.32 2.80 13.00
CA SER A 19 14.61 1.36 12.93
C SER A 19 15.40 0.95 11.68
N ARG A 20 15.02 1.44 10.49
CA ARG A 20 15.75 1.14 9.24
C ARG A 20 17.08 1.87 9.14
N VAL A 21 17.15 3.09 9.67
CA VAL A 21 18.38 3.89 9.72
C VAL A 21 19.42 3.17 10.58
N PHE A 22 18.99 2.61 11.71
CA PHE A 22 19.86 1.83 12.60
C PHE A 22 20.49 0.62 11.90
N ILE A 23 19.75 -0.11 11.07
CA ILE A 23 20.28 -1.25 10.30
C ILE A 23 21.40 -0.80 9.34
N VAL A 24 21.22 0.32 8.65
CA VAL A 24 22.23 0.85 7.73
C VAL A 24 23.45 1.37 8.50
N PHE A 25 23.22 2.02 9.64
CA PHE A 25 24.27 2.53 10.50
C PHE A 25 25.16 1.40 11.06
N ASP A 26 24.56 0.34 11.58
CA ASP A 26 25.28 -0.85 12.06
C ASP A 26 26.09 -1.52 10.94
N TYR A 27 25.52 -1.62 9.73
CA TYR A 27 26.25 -2.10 8.56
C TYR A 27 27.47 -1.23 8.25
N GLN A 28 27.35 0.09 8.33
CA GLN A 28 28.45 1.00 8.01
C GLN A 28 29.58 0.92 9.03
N LEU A 29 29.25 0.78 10.33
CA LEU A 29 30.24 0.62 11.39
C LEU A 29 31.01 -0.69 11.27
N ASN A 30 30.34 -1.76 10.85
CA ASN A 30 30.89 -3.12 10.78
C ASN A 30 31.16 -3.59 9.34
N LYS A 31 31.31 -2.66 8.38
CA LYS A 31 31.35 -2.98 6.95
C LYS A 31 32.43 -4.00 6.59
N ASP A 32 33.65 -3.83 7.13
CA ASP A 32 34.78 -4.72 6.84
C ASP A 32 34.56 -6.14 7.36
N PHE A 33 34.01 -6.26 8.57
CA PHE A 33 33.65 -7.56 9.16
C PHE A 33 32.55 -8.23 8.32
N ILE A 34 31.51 -7.50 7.95
CA ILE A 34 30.41 -8.03 7.15
C ILE A 34 30.90 -8.49 5.77
N ALA A 35 31.74 -7.69 5.11
CA ALA A 35 32.31 -8.03 3.81
C ALA A 35 33.21 -9.28 3.88
N THR A 36 33.96 -9.45 4.96
CA THR A 36 34.96 -10.53 5.09
C THR A 36 34.36 -11.86 5.53
N TYR A 37 33.34 -11.84 6.41
CA TYR A 37 32.83 -13.02 7.09
C TYR A 37 31.36 -13.35 6.76
N LEU A 38 30.53 -12.37 6.43
CA LEU A 38 29.08 -12.56 6.24
C LEU A 38 28.62 -12.43 4.78
N CYS A 39 29.47 -11.91 3.89
CA CYS A 39 29.18 -11.74 2.47
C CYS A 39 29.21 -13.08 1.73
N ILE A 40 28.08 -13.47 1.13
CA ILE A 40 27.97 -14.71 0.33
C ILE A 40 28.67 -14.60 -1.04
N ASN A 41 28.87 -13.37 -1.54
CA ASN A 41 29.49 -13.11 -2.84
C ASN A 41 31.00 -12.87 -2.75
N LYS A 42 31.65 -13.30 -1.66
CA LYS A 42 33.10 -13.11 -1.45
C LYS A 42 33.96 -13.73 -2.57
N SER A 43 33.48 -14.79 -3.20
CA SER A 43 34.16 -15.46 -4.31
C SER A 43 34.03 -14.75 -5.67
N LYS A 44 33.24 -13.67 -5.75
CA LYS A 44 32.97 -12.92 -6.99
C LYS A 44 33.34 -11.44 -6.81
N PRO A 45 34.65 -11.10 -6.82
CA PRO A 45 35.12 -9.74 -6.58
C PRO A 45 34.65 -8.76 -7.65
N GLU A 46 34.41 -9.23 -8.88
CA GLU A 46 33.85 -8.46 -9.99
C GLU A 46 32.49 -7.78 -9.68
N LEU A 47 31.73 -8.33 -8.74
CA LEU A 47 30.42 -7.79 -8.35
C LEU A 47 30.51 -6.60 -7.38
N HIS A 48 31.69 -6.30 -6.83
CA HIS A 48 31.90 -5.20 -5.88
C HIS A 48 30.84 -5.19 -4.75
N CYS A 49 30.51 -6.38 -4.22
CA CYS A 49 29.37 -6.55 -3.32
C CYS A 49 29.59 -5.92 -1.94
N GLU A 50 30.80 -5.98 -1.38
CA GLU A 50 31.15 -5.31 -0.11
C GLU A 50 30.15 -5.53 1.05
N GLY A 51 29.51 -6.70 1.12
CA GLY A 51 28.48 -7.01 2.13
C GLY A 51 27.08 -6.46 1.85
N HIS A 52 26.83 -5.81 0.70
CA HIS A 52 25.50 -5.32 0.29
C HIS A 52 24.44 -6.43 0.25
N CYS A 53 24.81 -7.68 -0.04
CA CYS A 53 23.90 -8.82 0.01
C CYS A 53 23.35 -9.06 1.44
N TYR A 54 24.17 -8.86 2.46
CA TYR A 54 23.79 -9.02 3.86
C TYR A 54 22.86 -7.88 4.29
N LEU A 55 23.23 -6.64 3.96
CA LEU A 55 22.40 -5.45 4.22
C LEU A 55 21.01 -5.59 3.57
N GLN A 56 20.97 -5.98 2.29
CA GLN A 56 19.71 -6.15 1.56
C GLN A 56 18.82 -7.21 2.22
N LYS A 57 19.40 -8.31 2.71
CA LYS A 57 18.65 -9.36 3.41
C LYS A 57 18.02 -8.85 4.70
N ASN A 58 18.76 -8.08 5.49
CA ASN A 58 18.24 -7.51 6.75
C ASN A 58 17.17 -6.44 6.50
N LEU A 59 17.36 -5.57 5.51
CA LEU A 59 16.36 -4.57 5.12
C LEU A 59 15.06 -5.21 4.60
N LYS A 60 15.17 -6.31 3.84
CA LYS A 60 13.99 -7.07 3.39
C LYS A 60 13.24 -7.68 4.57
N LYS A 61 13.95 -8.34 5.51
CA LYS A 61 13.33 -8.88 6.73
C LYS A 61 12.62 -7.80 7.56
N ALA A 62 13.23 -6.62 7.70
CA ALA A 62 12.62 -5.50 8.43
C ALA A 62 11.45 -4.83 7.67
N ALA A 63 11.30 -5.11 6.37
CA ALA A 63 10.22 -4.62 5.54
C ALA A 63 9.09 -5.64 5.36
N GLU A 64 9.33 -6.93 5.66
CA GLU A 64 8.27 -7.93 5.65
C GLU A 64 7.24 -7.58 6.73
N PRO A 65 5.97 -7.38 6.35
CA PRO A 65 4.93 -7.17 7.34
C PRO A 65 4.82 -8.44 8.19
N GLU A 66 4.80 -8.28 9.52
CA GLU A 66 4.59 -9.35 10.50
C GLU A 66 3.30 -10.18 10.23
N SER A 67 2.43 -9.71 9.34
CA SER A 67 1.26 -10.43 8.88
C SER A 67 1.62 -11.49 7.82
N LYS A 68 2.09 -12.65 8.28
CA LYS A 68 1.50 -13.92 7.81
C LYS A 68 0.13 -14.12 8.47
N SER A 69 -0.70 -13.09 8.46
CA SER A 69 -2.11 -13.25 8.75
C SER A 69 -2.70 -13.77 7.46
N THR A 70 -3.15 -15.02 7.48
CA THR A 70 -4.08 -15.58 6.50
C THR A 70 -5.36 -14.74 6.53
N GLN A 71 -5.31 -13.49 6.06
CA GLN A 71 -6.51 -12.73 5.81
C GLN A 71 -7.05 -13.22 4.48
N PRO A 72 -8.26 -13.82 4.45
CA PRO A 72 -8.89 -14.16 3.19
C PRO A 72 -9.02 -12.86 2.40
N THR A 73 -8.41 -12.83 1.22
CA THR A 73 -8.51 -11.70 0.31
C THR A 73 -9.98 -11.60 -0.10
N LEU A 74 -10.73 -10.66 0.51
CA LEU A 74 -12.08 -10.35 0.09
C LEU A 74 -11.99 -9.77 -1.32
N LYS A 75 -12.29 -10.61 -2.32
CA LYS A 75 -12.52 -10.16 -3.69
C LYS A 75 -13.83 -9.39 -3.69
N ILE A 76 -13.72 -8.06 -3.63
CA ILE A 76 -14.86 -7.18 -3.79
C ILE A 76 -15.03 -6.99 -5.30
N ASP A 77 -15.87 -7.82 -5.91
CA ASP A 77 -16.31 -7.60 -7.28
C ASP A 77 -17.33 -6.45 -7.28
N PHE A 78 -16.92 -5.27 -7.75
CA PHE A 78 -17.85 -4.17 -8.02
C PHE A 78 -18.48 -4.41 -9.40
N PRO A 79 -19.78 -4.72 -9.51
CA PRO A 79 -20.44 -4.74 -10.81
C PRO A 79 -20.51 -3.30 -11.33
N LEU A 80 -19.62 -2.98 -12.28
CA LEU A 80 -19.66 -1.72 -13.00
C LEU A 80 -20.88 -1.74 -13.93
N PHE A 81 -21.99 -1.18 -13.47
CA PHE A 81 -23.21 -1.07 -14.26
C PHE A 81 -23.04 0.08 -15.25
N LEU A 82 -22.65 -0.21 -16.50
CA LEU A 82 -22.72 0.75 -17.59
C LEU A 82 -24.13 0.75 -18.16
N GLN A 83 -24.85 1.85 -17.98
CA GLN A 83 -26.15 2.05 -18.60
C GLN A 83 -25.98 2.16 -20.13
N PRO A 84 -26.76 1.41 -20.94
CA PRO A 84 -26.67 1.50 -22.39
C PRO A 84 -27.12 2.89 -22.83
N GLY A 85 -26.20 3.67 -23.42
CA GLY A 85 -26.43 5.04 -23.87
C GLY A 85 -25.38 6.06 -23.45
N PHE A 86 -24.34 5.65 -22.71
CA PHE A 86 -23.24 6.56 -22.35
C PHE A 86 -22.37 6.89 -23.57
N THR A 87 -22.63 8.04 -24.21
CA THR A 87 -21.76 8.61 -25.25
C THR A 87 -20.86 9.68 -24.63
N CYS A 88 -19.57 9.39 -24.50
CA CYS A 88 -18.58 10.36 -24.03
C CYS A 88 -18.00 11.11 -25.24
N ASN A 89 -18.50 12.32 -25.51
CA ASN A 89 -17.92 13.17 -26.54
C ASN A 89 -16.79 14.00 -25.93
N PHE A 90 -15.56 13.63 -26.28
CA PHE A 90 -14.38 14.35 -25.84
C PHE A 90 -14.22 15.62 -26.68
N THR A 91 -14.52 16.78 -26.10
CA THR A 91 -14.21 18.07 -26.72
C THR A 91 -12.78 18.46 -26.38
N SER A 92 -12.03 18.86 -27.41
CA SER A 92 -10.64 19.28 -27.26
C SER A 92 -10.55 20.47 -26.31
N ILE A 93 -9.79 20.31 -25.23
CA ILE A 93 -9.62 21.35 -24.21
C ILE A 93 -8.82 22.50 -24.82
N THR A 94 -9.46 23.64 -25.06
CA THR A 94 -8.74 24.91 -25.30
C THR A 94 -8.14 25.39 -23.98
N PRO A 95 -6.82 25.63 -23.89
CA PRO A 95 -6.19 26.10 -22.67
C PRO A 95 -6.64 27.54 -22.37
N GLY A 96 -7.21 27.79 -21.19
CA GLY A 96 -7.43 29.17 -20.70
C GLY A 96 -8.78 29.50 -20.09
N LYS A 97 -9.74 28.57 -19.97
CA LYS A 97 -10.94 28.77 -19.15
C LYS A 97 -11.03 27.68 -18.09
N SER A 98 -11.08 28.09 -16.82
CA SER A 98 -11.35 27.19 -15.69
C SER A 98 -12.74 26.60 -15.86
N PHE A 99 -12.80 25.33 -16.25
CA PHE A 99 -14.04 24.55 -16.21
C PHE A 99 -14.25 24.10 -14.76
N PHE A 100 -15.20 24.74 -14.08
CA PHE A 100 -15.83 24.13 -12.93
C PHE A 100 -16.81 23.08 -13.49
N ALA A 101 -16.60 21.81 -13.16
CA ALA A 101 -17.56 20.78 -13.48
C ALA A 101 -18.78 20.98 -12.59
N ASP A 102 -19.84 21.58 -13.12
CA ASP A 102 -21.16 21.47 -12.53
C ASP A 102 -21.56 20.00 -12.62
N TYR A 103 -21.52 19.30 -11.49
CA TYR A 103 -22.05 17.96 -11.41
C TYR A 103 -23.56 18.08 -11.29
N ALA A 104 -24.28 17.60 -12.29
CA ALA A 104 -25.70 17.35 -12.13
C ALA A 104 -25.85 16.23 -11.10
N VAL A 105 -26.45 16.55 -9.94
CA VAL A 105 -26.89 15.53 -8.98
C VAL A 105 -27.84 14.60 -9.74
N GLY A 106 -27.39 13.38 -10.01
CA GLY A 106 -28.21 12.35 -10.64
C GLY A 106 -29.46 12.14 -9.80
N GLN A 107 -30.63 12.16 -10.45
CA GLN A 107 -31.88 11.83 -9.77
C GLN A 107 -31.72 10.46 -9.13
N THR A 108 -31.95 10.39 -7.81
CA THR A 108 -31.99 9.13 -7.09
C THR A 108 -33.07 8.26 -7.73
N ALA A 109 -32.67 7.12 -8.29
CA ALA A 109 -33.62 6.12 -8.76
C ALA A 109 -34.58 5.80 -7.60
N GLY A 110 -35.88 6.00 -7.84
CA GLY A 110 -36.92 5.81 -6.84
C GLY A 110 -36.82 4.45 -6.17
N TYR A 111 -37.18 4.41 -4.89
CA TYR A 111 -37.29 3.21 -4.08
C TYR A 111 -38.02 2.09 -4.86
N LEU A 112 -37.30 1.04 -5.25
CA LEU A 112 -37.91 -0.17 -5.81
C LEU A 112 -38.50 -0.97 -4.65
N SER A 113 -39.79 -0.76 -4.39
CA SER A 113 -40.55 -1.39 -3.29
C SER A 113 -40.85 -2.87 -3.50
N VAL A 114 -40.03 -3.59 -4.26
CA VAL A 114 -40.26 -5.01 -4.51
C VAL A 114 -39.44 -5.79 -3.48
N ILE A 115 -40.11 -6.20 -2.41
CA ILE A 115 -39.57 -7.18 -1.46
C ILE A 115 -39.27 -8.44 -2.26
N PHE A 116 -38.00 -8.84 -2.31
CA PHE A 116 -37.59 -10.07 -2.95
C PHE A 116 -38.21 -11.26 -2.22
N HIS A 117 -39.03 -12.04 -2.92
CA HIS A 117 -39.56 -13.30 -2.39
C HIS A 117 -38.81 -14.46 -3.07
N PRO A 118 -38.23 -15.39 -2.30
CA PRO A 118 -37.60 -16.58 -2.87
C PRO A 118 -38.64 -17.48 -3.54
N PRO A 119 -38.27 -18.23 -4.59
CA PRO A 119 -39.17 -19.15 -5.25
C PRO A 119 -39.61 -20.26 -4.30
N LEU A 120 -40.92 -20.52 -4.22
CA LEU A 120 -41.47 -21.61 -3.42
C LEU A 120 -41.09 -22.95 -4.07
N LEU A 121 -40.38 -23.79 -3.31
CA LEU A 121 -40.10 -25.17 -3.67
C LEU A 121 -41.43 -25.91 -3.85
N GLN A 122 -41.76 -26.28 -5.09
CA GLN A 122 -42.87 -27.20 -5.35
C GLN A 122 -42.44 -28.60 -4.91
N LEU A 123 -43.03 -29.08 -3.81
CA LEU A 123 -42.98 -30.47 -3.39
C LEU A 123 -44.32 -31.12 -3.77
N SER A 124 -44.24 -32.06 -4.72
CA SER A 124 -45.28 -33.02 -5.18
C SER A 124 -46.47 -32.47 -5.98
#